data_AF-A0AA90YV56-F1
#
_entry.id   AF-A0AA90YV56-F1
#
_cell.length_a   1.000
_cell.length_b   1.000
_cell.length_c   1.000
_cell.angle_alpha   90.00
_cell.angle_beta   90.00
_cell.angle_gamma   90.00
#
_symmetry.space_group_name_H-M   'P 1'
#
loop_
_entity.id
_entity.type
_entity.pdbx_description
1 polymer ?
#
loop_
_entity_poly.entity_id
_entity_poly.type
_entity_poly.pdbx_seq_one_letter_code
_entity_poly.pdbx_strand_id
1 'polypeptide(L)'
;MGPKQAISTGIRKTFVFSGRASRSEFWWFAPIAIVLPISAALLFDWSVLVNWGTSRLLVITAASLPLLSAMCRRLQDTGEDGHQALYPFATVFIVWLGYHVFLGFGLLIGGPILLFLLVIFLFVPVFLIAIMTSALAASNVIGLMLVASDPDKNRFGVPREEGLA
;
A
#
# COMPACT_ATOMS: atom_id res chain seq x y z
N MET A 1 14.08 18.59 -7.73
CA MET A 1 12.68 18.94 -8.08
C MET A 1 12.03 19.69 -6.92
N GLY A 2 11.28 20.77 -7.20
CA GLY A 2 10.58 21.52 -6.15
C GLY A 2 9.28 20.84 -5.67
N PRO A 3 8.79 21.17 -4.47
CA PRO A 3 7.62 20.51 -3.86
C PRO A 3 6.35 20.63 -4.70
N LYS A 4 6.05 21.81 -5.26
CA LYS A 4 4.87 22.03 -6.10
C LYS A 4 4.86 21.13 -7.34
N GLN A 5 6.03 20.99 -7.98
CA GLN A 5 6.18 20.18 -9.18
C GLN A 5 6.06 18.69 -8.82
N ALA A 6 6.63 18.26 -7.69
CA ALA A 6 6.55 16.89 -7.19
C ALA A 6 5.10 16.47 -6.93
N ILE A 7 4.31 17.34 -6.28
CA ILE A 7 2.88 17.10 -6.02
C ILE A 7 2.09 17.00 -7.32
N SER A 8 2.26 17.96 -8.22
CA SER A 8 1.60 17.96 -9.54
C SER A 8 1.92 16.69 -10.33
N THR A 9 3.19 16.27 -10.31
CA THR A 9 3.65 15.06 -11.00
C THR A 9 3.11 13.80 -10.36
N GLY A 10 3.11 13.71 -9.03
CA GLY A 10 2.56 12.59 -8.27
C GLY A 10 1.09 12.36 -8.59
N ILE A 11 0.28 13.42 -8.59
CA ILE A 11 -1.14 13.36 -8.95
C ILE A 11 -1.32 12.95 -10.41
N ARG A 12 -0.61 13.58 -11.35
CA ARG A 12 -0.69 13.25 -12.79
C ARG A 12 -0.30 11.81 -13.10
N LYS A 13 0.63 11.24 -12.33
CA LYS A 13 1.15 9.88 -12.52
C LYS A 13 0.51 8.85 -11.59
N THR A 14 -0.65 9.14 -11.00
CA THR A 14 -1.34 8.23 -10.08
C THR A 14 -1.54 6.82 -10.65
N PHE A 15 -1.84 6.70 -11.94
CA PHE A 15 -2.06 5.40 -12.61
C PHE A 15 -0.85 4.92 -13.43
N VAL A 16 0.31 5.57 -13.28
CA VAL A 16 1.53 5.24 -14.03
C VAL A 16 2.49 4.47 -13.12
N PHE A 17 2.47 3.14 -13.23
CA PHE A 17 3.29 2.23 -12.42
C PHE A 17 4.67 1.93 -12.99
N SER A 18 4.99 2.47 -14.18
CA SER A 18 6.28 2.26 -14.84
C SER A 18 7.03 3.58 -15.02
N GLY A 19 8.35 3.53 -14.87
CA GLY A 19 9.28 4.64 -15.03
C GLY A 19 9.90 5.09 -13.72
N ARG A 20 10.74 6.12 -13.80
CA ARG A 20 11.59 6.54 -12.69
C ARG A 20 11.03 7.75 -11.95
N ALA A 21 11.14 7.73 -10.62
CA ALA A 21 10.85 8.86 -9.75
C ALA A 21 12.11 9.21 -8.94
N SER A 22 12.61 10.44 -9.08
CA SER A 22 13.79 10.89 -8.33
C SER A 22 13.50 10.97 -6.83
N ARG A 23 14.54 11.01 -6.02
CA ARG A 23 14.41 11.13 -4.55
C ARG A 23 13.58 12.33 -4.14
N SER A 24 13.87 13.49 -4.73
CA SER A 24 13.10 14.71 -4.45
C SER A 24 11.64 14.61 -4.91
N GLU A 25 11.34 13.97 -6.04
CA GLU A 25 9.96 13.73 -6.47
C GLU A 25 9.19 12.87 -5.46
N PHE A 26 9.79 11.78 -4.99
CA PHE A 26 9.17 10.84 -4.06
C PHE A 26 8.98 11.44 -2.66
N TRP A 27 10.03 11.99 -2.04
CA TRP A 27 9.98 12.44 -0.65
C TRP A 27 9.12 13.69 -0.42
N TRP A 28 8.94 14.53 -1.44
CA TRP A 28 7.97 15.64 -1.36
C TRP A 28 6.52 15.16 -1.51
N PHE A 29 6.28 14.08 -2.24
CA PHE A 29 4.92 13.60 -2.54
C PHE A 29 4.41 12.55 -1.55
N ALA A 30 5.26 11.63 -1.08
CA ALA A 30 4.86 10.50 -0.25
C ALA A 30 4.12 10.89 1.04
N PRO A 31 4.53 11.92 1.81
CA PRO A 31 3.80 12.35 3.01
C PRO A 31 2.40 12.91 2.70
N ILE A 32 2.16 13.42 1.50
CA ILE A 32 0.85 13.92 1.08
C ILE A 32 0.00 12.74 0.61
N ALA A 33 0.60 11.82 -0.15
CA ALA A 33 -0.07 10.64 -0.67
C ALA A 33 -0.51 9.68 0.46
N ILE A 34 0.23 9.58 1.57
CA ILE A 34 -0.14 8.71 2.70
C ILE A 34 -1.32 9.23 3.53
N VAL A 35 -1.57 10.54 3.53
CA VAL A 35 -2.71 11.15 4.26
C VAL A 35 -4.04 10.73 3.64
N LEU A 36 -4.09 10.48 2.32
CA LEU A 36 -5.30 10.08 1.62
C LEU A 36 -5.89 8.74 2.14
N PRO A 37 -5.15 7.61 2.15
CA PRO A 37 -5.68 6.36 2.69
C PRO A 37 -5.92 6.42 4.19
N ILE A 38 -5.14 7.19 4.96
CA ILE A 38 -5.37 7.36 6.41
C ILE A 38 -6.68 8.09 6.68
N SER A 39 -6.94 9.20 5.98
CA SER A 39 -8.20 9.95 6.13
C SER A 39 -9.40 9.12 5.66
N ALA A 40 -9.28 8.39 4.56
CA ALA A 40 -10.28 7.40 4.14
C ALA A 40 -10.51 6.32 5.21
N ALA A 41 -9.46 5.89 5.92
CA ALA A 41 -9.61 4.90 6.97
C ALA A 41 -10.33 5.46 8.22
N LEU A 42 -10.15 6.73 8.55
CA LEU A 42 -10.71 7.34 9.76
C LEU A 42 -12.14 7.86 9.56
N LEU A 43 -12.46 8.36 8.37
CA LEU A 43 -13.73 9.04 8.09
C LEU A 43 -14.87 8.08 7.72
N PHE A 44 -14.57 6.86 7.30
CA PHE A 44 -15.58 5.88 6.88
C PHE A 44 -15.91 4.90 8.00
N ASP A 45 -17.22 4.68 8.20
CA ASP A 45 -17.75 3.74 9.20
C ASP A 45 -17.25 2.31 8.95
N TRP A 46 -16.88 1.63 10.04
CA TRP A 46 -16.42 0.25 10.07
C TRP A 46 -17.54 -0.75 10.41
N SER A 47 -18.77 -0.29 10.57
CA SER A 47 -19.89 -1.16 10.89
C SER A 47 -20.08 -2.24 9.81
N VAL A 48 -19.98 -3.51 10.22
CA VAL A 48 -20.13 -4.68 9.33
C VAL A 48 -21.54 -4.74 8.72
N LEU A 49 -22.52 -4.12 9.40
CA LEU A 49 -23.93 -4.09 9.03
C LEU A 49 -24.20 -3.29 7.75
N VAL A 50 -23.35 -2.32 7.41
CA VAL A 50 -23.51 -1.48 6.22
C VAL A 50 -22.50 -1.95 5.15
N ASN A 51 -22.91 -2.93 4.35
CA ASN A 51 -22.15 -3.43 3.16
C ASN A 51 -20.85 -4.21 3.43
N TRP A 52 -20.73 -4.87 4.60
CA TRP A 52 -19.60 -5.76 4.90
C TRP A 52 -18.21 -5.08 4.80
N GLY A 53 -18.17 -3.75 4.91
CA GLY A 53 -16.94 -2.96 4.74
C GLY A 53 -16.36 -2.90 3.31
N THR A 54 -17.05 -3.46 2.30
CA THR A 54 -16.56 -3.52 0.90
C THR A 54 -16.44 -2.13 0.28
N SER A 55 -17.42 -1.24 0.49
CA SER A 55 -17.40 0.13 -0.02
C SER A 55 -16.18 0.90 0.49
N ARG A 56 -15.83 0.69 1.76
CA ARG A 56 -14.71 1.33 2.41
C ARG A 56 -13.36 0.84 1.89
N LEU A 57 -13.22 -0.48 1.64
CA LEU A 57 -12.02 -1.01 1.00
C LEU A 57 -11.76 -0.38 -0.37
N LEU A 58 -12.80 -0.21 -1.18
CA LEU A 58 -12.67 0.38 -2.51
C LEU A 58 -12.14 1.81 -2.40
N VAL A 59 -12.66 2.60 -1.45
CA VAL A 59 -12.19 3.97 -1.21
C VAL A 59 -10.74 3.99 -0.73
N ILE A 60 -10.38 3.15 0.24
CA ILE A 60 -9.00 3.09 0.77
C ILE A 60 -8.02 2.65 -0.32
N THR A 61 -8.41 1.66 -1.14
CA THR A 61 -7.61 1.16 -2.24
C THR A 61 -7.43 2.23 -3.31
N ALA A 62 -8.49 2.95 -3.69
CA ALA A 62 -8.40 4.06 -4.62
C ALA A 62 -7.52 5.19 -4.07
N ALA A 63 -7.64 5.50 -2.78
CA ALA A 63 -6.85 6.54 -2.11
C ALA A 63 -5.36 6.16 -1.96
N SER A 64 -5.02 4.88 -1.95
CA SER A 64 -3.63 4.41 -1.86
C SER A 64 -2.91 4.31 -3.22
N LEU A 65 -3.64 4.34 -4.35
CA LEU A 65 -3.06 4.28 -5.70
C LEU A 65 -1.96 5.33 -5.96
N PRO A 66 -2.12 6.62 -5.58
CA PRO A 66 -1.07 7.61 -5.84
C PRO A 66 0.22 7.27 -5.11
N LEU A 67 0.12 6.79 -3.86
CA LEU A 67 1.26 6.37 -3.05
C LEU A 67 1.92 5.12 -3.67
N LEU A 68 1.13 4.11 -4.03
CA LEU A 68 1.63 2.87 -4.65
C LEU A 68 2.35 3.15 -5.98
N SER A 69 1.77 3.97 -6.85
CA SER A 69 2.44 4.38 -8.10
C SER A 69 3.79 5.06 -7.83
N ALA A 70 3.83 5.99 -6.88
CA ALA A 70 5.08 6.68 -6.52
C ALA A 70 6.12 5.70 -5.94
N MET A 71 5.71 4.76 -5.08
CA MET A 71 6.55 3.71 -4.52
C MET A 71 7.12 2.80 -5.61
N CYS A 72 6.28 2.33 -6.55
CA CYS A 72 6.72 1.51 -7.68
C CYS A 72 7.80 2.22 -8.50
N ARG A 73 7.57 3.48 -8.88
CA ARG A 73 8.53 4.26 -9.67
C ARG A 73 9.81 4.61 -8.93
N ARG A 74 9.74 4.71 -7.60
CA ARG A 74 10.91 4.96 -6.75
C ARG A 74 11.81 3.72 -6.65
N LEU A 75 11.23 2.53 -6.51
CA LEU A 75 11.96 1.27 -6.55
C LEU A 75 12.57 1.02 -7.94
N GLN A 76 11.82 1.30 -8.99
CA GLN A 76 12.32 1.22 -10.37
C GLN A 76 13.48 2.19 -10.64
N ASP A 77 13.54 3.31 -9.92
CA ASP A 77 14.66 4.24 -10.01
C ASP A 77 15.96 3.70 -9.40
N THR A 78 15.89 2.74 -8.48
CA THR A 78 17.07 2.01 -7.97
C THR A 78 17.37 0.73 -8.77
N GLY A 79 16.66 0.49 -9.87
CA GLY A 79 16.79 -0.73 -10.68
C GLY A 79 16.01 -1.93 -10.13
N GLU A 80 15.31 -1.78 -9.00
CA GLU A 80 14.50 -2.83 -8.38
C GLU A 80 13.13 -2.98 -9.04
N ASP A 81 12.48 -4.12 -8.80
CA ASP A 81 11.17 -4.36 -9.37
C ASP A 81 10.07 -3.61 -8.60
N GLY A 82 9.32 -2.75 -9.30
CA GLY A 82 8.31 -1.89 -8.67
C GLY A 82 7.18 -2.63 -7.94
N HIS A 83 6.87 -3.89 -8.31
CA HIS A 83 5.82 -4.67 -7.67
C HIS A 83 6.11 -4.99 -6.19
N GLN A 84 7.38 -4.92 -5.77
CA GLN A 84 7.78 -5.09 -4.37
C GLN A 84 7.09 -4.06 -3.44
N ALA A 85 6.66 -2.91 -3.96
CA ALA A 85 5.89 -1.92 -3.21
C ALA A 85 4.57 -2.47 -2.64
N LEU A 86 4.02 -3.55 -3.22
CA LEU A 86 2.75 -4.14 -2.79
C LEU A 86 2.90 -5.12 -1.62
N TYR A 87 4.08 -5.72 -1.42
CA TYR A 87 4.30 -6.79 -0.45
C TYR A 87 3.91 -6.45 1.00
N PRO A 88 4.19 -5.24 1.53
CA PRO A 88 3.74 -4.86 2.86
C PRO A 88 2.21 -4.92 2.98
N PHE A 89 1.50 -4.43 1.96
CA PHE A 89 0.05 -4.34 1.98
C PHE A 89 -0.65 -5.67 1.70
N ALA A 90 -0.08 -6.50 0.83
CA ALA A 90 -0.68 -7.76 0.38
C ALA A 90 -0.92 -8.73 1.54
N THR A 91 0.05 -8.88 2.44
CA THR A 91 -0.02 -9.86 3.54
C THR A 91 -1.19 -9.56 4.48
N VAL A 92 -1.31 -8.30 4.91
CA VAL A 92 -2.41 -7.87 5.79
C VAL A 92 -3.75 -7.98 5.07
N PHE A 93 -3.80 -7.59 3.80
CA PHE A 93 -5.03 -7.63 3.00
C PHE A 93 -5.56 -9.06 2.81
N ILE A 94 -4.70 -10.02 2.49
CA ILE A 94 -5.08 -11.43 2.29
C ILE A 94 -5.65 -12.02 3.58
N VAL A 95 -4.98 -11.80 4.72
CA VAL A 95 -5.42 -12.33 6.02
C VAL A 95 -6.73 -11.68 6.45
N TRP A 96 -6.87 -10.37 6.27
CA TRP A 96 -8.10 -9.63 6.51
C TRP A 96 -9.26 -10.15 5.64
N LEU A 97 -9.02 -10.38 4.33
CA LEU A 97 -10.05 -10.88 3.41
C LEU A 97 -10.50 -12.29 3.79
N GLY A 98 -9.55 -13.18 4.12
CA GLY A 98 -9.85 -14.54 4.57
C GLY A 98 -10.77 -14.56 5.80
N TYR A 99 -10.56 -13.63 6.74
CA TYR A 99 -11.40 -13.48 7.91
C TYR A 99 -12.83 -13.06 7.58
N HIS A 100 -13.03 -12.05 6.73
CA HIS A 100 -14.38 -11.59 6.35
C HIS A 100 -15.16 -12.65 5.58
N VAL A 101 -14.49 -13.37 4.67
CA VAL A 101 -15.08 -14.51 3.97
C VAL A 101 -15.53 -15.56 4.99
N PHE A 102 -14.64 -15.92 5.92
CA PHE A 102 -14.95 -16.92 6.93
C PHE A 102 -16.10 -16.51 7.87
N LEU A 103 -16.08 -15.29 8.41
CA LEU A 103 -17.15 -14.76 9.25
C LEU A 103 -18.49 -14.79 8.53
N GLY A 104 -18.49 -14.46 7.24
CA GLY A 104 -19.69 -14.47 6.43
C GLY A 104 -20.33 -15.83 6.29
N PHE A 105 -19.52 -16.84 5.96
CA PHE A 105 -19.97 -18.22 5.92
C PHE A 105 -20.45 -18.72 7.28
N GLY A 106 -19.77 -18.35 8.36
CA GLY A 106 -20.16 -18.70 9.73
C GLY A 106 -21.54 -18.17 10.12
N LEU A 107 -21.86 -16.93 9.73
CA LEU A 107 -23.16 -16.31 9.99
C LEU A 107 -24.29 -16.94 9.17
N LEU A 108 -24.02 -17.30 7.90
CA LEU A 108 -25.01 -17.92 7.00
C LEU A 108 -25.42 -19.34 7.45
N ILE A 109 -24.48 -20.10 8.00
CA ILE A 109 -24.71 -21.50 8.41
C ILE A 109 -25.29 -21.59 9.85
N GLY A 110 -25.33 -20.47 10.59
CA GLY A 110 -25.85 -20.45 11.96
C GLY A 110 -25.05 -21.37 12.90
N GLY A 111 -23.73 -21.42 12.71
CA GLY A 111 -22.85 -22.33 13.44
C GLY A 111 -22.88 -22.10 14.97
N PRO A 112 -22.47 -23.10 15.78
CA PRO A 112 -22.44 -22.94 17.23
C PRO A 112 -21.49 -21.80 17.62
N ILE A 113 -21.90 -20.95 18.57
CA ILE A 113 -21.14 -19.79 19.10
C ILE A 113 -19.68 -20.17 19.43
N LEU A 114 -19.46 -21.39 19.91
CA LEU A 114 -18.14 -21.95 20.21
C LEU A 114 -17.18 -21.94 19.01
N LEU A 115 -17.66 -22.25 17.80
CA LEU A 115 -16.86 -22.24 16.57
C LEU A 115 -16.44 -20.81 16.19
N PHE A 116 -17.32 -19.85 16.43
CA PHE A 116 -17.04 -18.42 16.22
C PHE A 116 -15.95 -17.92 17.17
N LEU A 117 -16.03 -18.30 18.45
CA LEU A 117 -15.03 -17.97 19.46
C LEU A 117 -13.66 -18.61 19.16
N LEU A 118 -13.65 -19.87 18.73
CA LEU A 118 -12.43 -20.58 18.32
C LEU A 118 -11.74 -19.86 17.15
N VAL A 119 -12.52 -19.41 16.17
CA VAL A 119 -11.99 -18.70 14.99
C VAL A 119 -11.39 -17.37 15.36
N ILE A 120 -12.06 -16.59 16.21
CA ILE A 120 -11.49 -15.33 16.72
C ILE A 120 -10.17 -15.62 17.44
N PHE A 121 -10.14 -16.64 18.29
CA PHE A 121 -8.94 -17.02 19.04
C PHE A 121 -7.77 -17.45 18.13
N LEU A 122 -8.04 -18.17 17.04
CA LEU A 122 -7.02 -18.57 16.07
C LEU A 122 -6.63 -17.45 15.09
N PHE A 123 -7.56 -16.54 14.79
CA PHE A 123 -7.34 -15.46 13.83
C PHE A 123 -6.41 -14.39 14.39
N VAL A 124 -6.60 -13.98 15.65
CA VAL A 124 -5.78 -12.95 16.30
C VAL A 124 -4.27 -13.25 16.18
N PRO A 125 -3.74 -14.43 16.54
CA PRO A 125 -2.31 -14.71 16.39
C PRO A 125 -1.86 -14.71 14.93
N VAL A 126 -2.66 -15.24 14.00
CA VAL A 126 -2.34 -15.19 12.55
C VAL A 126 -2.28 -13.75 12.05
N PHE A 127 -3.21 -12.90 12.50
CA PHE A 127 -3.23 -11.49 12.16
C PHE A 127 -2.01 -10.73 12.73
N LEU A 128 -1.61 -11.04 13.96
CA LEU A 128 -0.39 -10.48 14.55
C LEU A 128 0.88 -10.91 13.78
N ILE A 129 0.96 -12.17 13.36
CA ILE A 129 2.05 -12.67 12.52
C ILE A 129 2.05 -11.96 11.15
N ALA A 130 0.87 -11.73 10.58
CA ALA A 130 0.71 -10.99 9.32
C ALA A 130 1.19 -9.54 9.45
N ILE A 131 0.85 -8.87 10.55
CA ILE A 131 1.34 -7.52 10.87
C ILE A 131 2.87 -7.52 11.00
N MET A 132 3.43 -8.49 11.74
CA MET A 132 4.88 -8.60 11.93
C MET A 132 5.59 -8.80 10.59
N THR A 133 5.09 -9.72 9.76
CA THR A 133 5.64 -10.01 8.41
C THR A 133 5.53 -8.79 7.50
N SER A 134 4.39 -8.10 7.54
CA SER A 134 4.17 -6.84 6.82
C SER A 134 5.15 -5.76 7.26
N ALA A 135 5.42 -5.63 8.55
CA ALA A 135 6.36 -4.66 9.08
C ALA A 135 7.79 -4.94 8.60
N LEU A 136 8.22 -6.20 8.61
CA LEU A 136 9.52 -6.62 8.08
C LEU A 136 9.64 -6.35 6.57
N ALA A 137 8.60 -6.68 5.79
CA ALA A 137 8.55 -6.37 4.37
C ALA A 137 8.59 -4.86 4.12
N ALA A 138 7.86 -4.07 4.91
CA ALA A 138 7.88 -2.61 4.83
C ALA A 138 9.26 -2.05 5.11
N SER A 139 9.96 -2.54 6.15
CA SER A 139 11.32 -2.12 6.47
C SER A 139 12.28 -2.36 5.29
N ASN A 140 12.19 -3.53 4.65
CA ASN A 140 13.01 -3.83 3.47
C ASN A 140 12.71 -2.88 2.31
N VAL A 141 11.43 -2.68 1.99
CA VAL A 141 10.98 -1.79 0.89
C VAL A 141 11.37 -0.33 1.16
N ILE A 142 11.21 0.16 2.38
CA ILE A 142 11.62 1.50 2.79
C ILE A 142 13.15 1.64 2.67
N GLY A 143 13.91 0.62 3.06
CA GLY A 143 15.36 0.57 2.88
C GLY A 143 15.75 0.78 1.42
N LEU A 144 15.12 0.04 0.49
CA LEU A 144 15.33 0.20 -0.95
C LEU A 144 14.97 1.62 -1.44
N MET A 145 13.93 2.24 -0.88
CA MET A 145 13.56 3.63 -1.21
C MET A 145 14.55 4.69 -0.72
N LEU A 146 15.43 4.35 0.23
CA LEU A 146 16.50 5.23 0.70
C LEU A 146 17.79 5.09 -0.12
N VAL A 147 17.98 3.99 -0.86
CA VAL A 147 19.15 3.73 -1.72
C VAL A 147 19.32 4.83 -2.77
N ALA A 148 20.55 5.08 -3.24
CA ALA A 148 20.79 6.07 -4.30
C ALA A 148 20.06 5.70 -5.60
N SER A 149 19.62 6.71 -6.33
CA SER A 149 19.13 6.53 -7.70
C SER A 149 20.25 5.96 -8.56
N ASP A 150 19.91 5.02 -9.45
CA ASP A 150 20.88 4.44 -10.38
C ASP A 150 21.42 5.55 -11.32
N PRO A 151 22.74 5.84 -11.35
CA PRO A 151 23.29 6.91 -12.18
C PRO A 151 23.23 6.57 -13.67
N ASP A 152 23.07 5.30 -14.04
CA ASP A 152 23.06 4.86 -15.42
C ASP A 152 21.65 4.60 -15.94
N LYS A 153 21.56 4.33 -17.24
CA LYS A 153 20.32 3.89 -17.88
C LYS A 153 19.98 2.48 -17.39
N ASN A 154 18.89 2.35 -16.65
CA ASN A 154 18.36 1.08 -16.22
C ASN A 154 17.20 0.59 -17.12
N ARG A 155 16.64 -0.58 -16.81
CA ARG A 155 15.52 -1.19 -17.55
C ARG A 155 14.25 -0.33 -17.62
N PHE A 156 14.11 0.65 -16.74
CA PHE A 156 12.95 1.54 -16.63
C PHE A 156 13.20 2.94 -17.24
N GLY A 157 14.40 3.20 -17.74
CA GLY A 157 14.73 4.40 -18.50
C GLY A 157 16.00 5.13 -18.03
N VAL A 158 16.25 6.28 -18.64
CA VAL A 158 17.37 7.16 -18.27
C VAL A 158 17.11 7.85 -16.93
N PRO A 159 18.15 8.15 -16.13
CA PRO A 159 18.00 8.91 -14.90
C PRO A 159 17.37 10.27 -15.19
N ARG A 160 16.47 10.71 -14.32
CA ARG A 160 16.08 12.12 -14.32
C ARG A 160 17.20 12.88 -13.64
N GLU A 161 17.89 13.74 -14.38
CA GLU A 161 18.87 14.65 -13.81
C GLU A 161 18.22 15.43 -12.65
N GLU A 162 18.83 15.36 -11.47
CA GLU A 162 18.44 16.16 -10.31
C GLU A 162 18.84 17.63 -10.53
N GLY A 163 18.39 18.29 -11.60
CA GLY A 163 18.84 19.66 -11.84
C GLY A 163 18.46 20.41 -13.11
N LEU A 164 17.89 19.80 -14.16
CA LEU A 164 17.60 20.56 -15.39
C LEU A 164 16.11 20.85 -15.60
N ALA A 165 15.80 22.14 -15.36
CA ALA A 165 14.63 22.96 -15.72
C ALA A 165 13.29 22.70 -15.00
#